data_AF-A0A1Y5TY19-F1
#
_entry.id   AF-A0A1Y5TY19-F1
#
_cell.length_a   1.000
_cell.length_b   1.000
_cell.length_c   1.000
_cell.angle_alpha   90.00
_cell.angle_beta   90.00
_cell.angle_gamma   90.00
#
_symmetry.space_group_name_H-M   'P 1'
#
loop_
_entity.id
_entity.type
_entity.pdbx_description
1 polymer ?
#
loop_
_entity_poly.entity_id
_entity_poly.type
_entity_poly.pdbx_seq_one_letter_code
_entity_poly.pdbx_strand_id
1 'polypeptide(L)' 'MGWYAEGRLSPHVSHVLPLAEAEAALDLLATRQAVGKVVVRM' A
#
# COMPACT_ATOMS: atom_id res chain seq x y z
N MET A 1 18.71 -8.22 -3.30
CA MET A 1 17.23 -8.38 -3.21
C MET A 1 16.85 -9.64 -2.41
N GLY A 2 17.39 -9.86 -1.20
CA GLY A 2 17.33 -11.17 -0.51
C GLY A 2 15.94 -11.64 -0.06
N TRP A 3 15.37 -11.09 1.03
CA TRP A 3 14.22 -11.72 1.68
C TRP A 3 12.88 -11.65 0.94
N TYR A 4 12.64 -10.61 0.14
CA TYR A 4 11.41 -10.52 -0.66
C TYR A 4 11.42 -11.55 -1.81
N ALA A 5 12.55 -11.70 -2.51
CA ALA A 5 12.68 -12.70 -3.57
C ALA A 5 12.66 -14.14 -3.03
N GLU A 6 13.18 -14.34 -1.81
CA GLU A 6 13.15 -15.62 -1.09
C GLU A 6 11.79 -15.91 -0.41
N GLY A 7 10.80 -15.02 -0.52
CA GLY A 7 9.47 -15.21 0.11
C GLY A 7 9.44 -15.08 1.64
N ARG A 8 10.56 -14.70 2.26
CA ARG A 8 10.72 -14.56 3.71
C ARG A 8 10.16 -13.24 4.27
N LEU A 9 9.89 -12.28 3.40
CA LEU A 9 9.26 -11.00 3.74
C LEU A 9 8.05 -10.78 2.83
N SER A 10 6.85 -10.76 3.42
CA SER A 10 5.61 -10.43 2.72
C SER A 10 5.11 -9.04 3.14
N PRO A 11 5.13 -8.03 2.25
CA PRO A 11 4.54 -6.74 2.56
C PRO A 11 3.02 -6.86 2.67
N HIS A 12 2.46 -6.42 3.78
CA HIS A 12 1.01 -6.33 3.92
C HIS A 12 0.48 -5.10 3.17
N VAL A 13 -0.26 -5.34 2.09
CA VAL A 13 -0.96 -4.30 1.34
C VAL A 13 -2.40 -4.27 1.84
N SER A 14 -2.79 -3.18 2.50
CA SER A 14 -4.16 -3.03 3.01
C SER A 14 -5.11 -2.47 1.95
N HIS A 15 -4.61 -1.60 1.06
CA HIS A 15 -5.44 -0.92 0.06
C HIS A 15 -4.75 -0.81 -1.29
N VAL A 16 -5.53 -0.95 -2.36
CA VAL A 16 -5.11 -0.70 -3.74
C VAL A 16 -6.14 0.19 -4.41
N LEU A 17 -5.77 1.41 -4.77
CA LEU A 17 -6.66 2.40 -5.38
C LEU A 17 -6.18 2.77 -6.79
N PRO A 18 -7.08 3.11 -7.73
CA PRO A 18 -6.67 3.66 -9.02
C PRO A 18 -6.06 5.05 -8.85
N LEU A 19 -5.23 5.48 -9.82
CA LEU A 19 -4.57 6.78 -9.81
C LEU A 19 -5.56 7.95 -9.72
N ALA A 20 -6.77 7.79 -10.29
CA ALA A 20 -7.85 8.75 -10.19
C ALA A 20 -8.30 9.01 -8.73
N GLU A 21 -8.04 8.09 -7.81
CA GLU A 21 -8.41 8.16 -6.39
C GLU A 21 -7.19 8.40 -5.47
N ALA A 22 -6.14 9.02 -5.99
CA ALA A 22 -4.91 9.28 -5.22
C ALA A 22 -5.15 10.12 -3.95
N GLU A 23 -6.11 11.04 -3.98
CA GLU A 23 -6.49 11.83 -2.80
C GLU A 23 -7.02 10.94 -1.66
N ALA A 24 -7.94 10.03 -1.98
CA ALA A 24 -8.46 9.06 -1.00
C ALA A 24 -7.34 8.15 -0.45
N ALA A 25 -6.36 7.76 -1.29
CA ALA A 25 -5.20 7.00 -0.85
C ALA A 25 -4.35 7.77 0.19
N LEU A 26 -4.19 9.09 0.02
CA LEU A 26 -3.48 9.95 0.96
C LEU A 26 -4.28 10.14 2.26
N ASP A 27 -5.59 10.28 2.18
CA ASP A 27 -6.47 10.41 3.36
C ASP A 27 -6.39 9.19 4.26
N LEU A 28 -6.31 7.97 3.71
CA LEU A 28 -6.12 6.74 4.48
C LEU A 28 -4.84 6.76 5.32
N LEU A 29 -3.78 7.42 4.83
CA LEU A 29 -2.53 7.61 5.56
C LEU A 29 -2.64 8.73 6.59
N ALA A 30 -3.21 9.88 6.21
CA ALA A 30 -3.37 11.04 7.07
C ALA A 30 -4.22 10.72 8.32
N THR A 31 -5.29 9.95 8.12
CA THR A 31 -6.18 9.49 9.19
C THR A 31 -5.67 8.26 9.93
N ARG A 32 -4.53 7.70 9.53
CA ARG A 32 -3.93 6.46 10.07
C ARG A 32 -4.86 5.24 10.04
N GLN A 33 -5.76 5.18 9.07
CA GLN A 33 -6.62 4.02 8.84
C GLN A 33 -5.90 2.89 8.10
N ALA A 34 -4.88 3.22 7.30
CA ALA A 34 -4.08 2.23 6.62
C ALA A 34 -3.17 1.46 7.60
N VAL A 35 -3.26 0.13 7.55
CA VAL A 35 -2.30 -0.76 8.20
C VAL A 35 -1.36 -1.31 7.11
N GLY A 36 -0.06 -1.05 7.23
CA GLY A 36 0.91 -1.45 6.21
C GLY A 36 0.90 -0.53 4.99
N LYS A 37 0.84 -1.10 3.78
CA LYS A 37 1.04 -0.37 2.52
C LYS A 37 -0.29 -0.04 1.83
N VAL A 38 -0.37 1.17 1.29
CA VAL A 38 -1.37 1.60 0.29
C VAL A 38 -0.67 1.65 -1.09
N VAL A 39 -1.27 1.05 -2.10
CA VAL A 39 -0.73 1.03 -3.48
C VAL A 39 -1.66 1.80 -4.41
N VAL A 40 -1.08 2.70 -5.21
CA VAL A 40 -1.80 3.40 -6.29
C VAL A 40 -1.42 2.76 -7.62
N ARG A 41 -2.41 2.35 -8.42
CA ARG A 41 -2.21 1.72 -9.75
C ARG A 41 -2.70 2.64 -10.87
N MET A 42 -2.04 2.59 -12.03
CA MET A 42 -2.51 3.27 -13.25
C MET A 42 -3.58 2.47 -13.97
#